data_AF-A0A2W7G4Q1-F1
#
_entry.id   AF-A0A2W7G4Q1-F1
#
_cell.length_a   1.000
_cell.length_b   1.000
_cell.length_c   1.000
_cell.angle_alpha   90.00
_cell.angle_beta   90.00
_cell.angle_gamma   90.00
#
_symmetry.space_group_name_H-M   'P 1'
#
loop_
_entity.id
_entity.type
_entity.pdbx_description
1 polymer ?
#
loop_
_entity_poly.entity_id
_entity_poly.type
_entity_poly.pdbx_seq_one_letter_code
_entity_poly.pdbx_strand_id
1 'polypeptide(L)'
;MTKNKKLIIGISTASAILVPTIAIPTAILLSKKDKKPITDKNLQDDESSNKNNYMPSEMASIDLDKLFENKELGLIITNDSKPTSKEIIDALKSKYPSIDSSIFESLKLEETSNSKAKFSSNIKEKYLGVLEVSFQIQTKSQYKEETKKELQSLWAKEFKGKLTTTQNFSEILEAVISKSNRKHSKLSLKDEDSKKEFYSIYKERKKQKEEKKEKEEEKEKEQTQPSTFNLQIDGDELQLEIGEISPGKKATKYLDNRGNIKSTYDRNLKDLDSTEILEIGFYHDSRSDEFVITSFPKNVKKLPKKLPTLITSLEGAFRDLESENVDGIDEWDTSNITNMESVFERAKKFSGDISKWKTEKVKSFSNMFSFAEKFNGKLSDWNTNNVENMRAMFYNAKNFNQDISKWKTEKVTDMSWMFNNAQTFNHSINDWNTSKVKNMSRMFENALQFNQELNKWKTESVTDMSYMFYGAVKFNKPIGNWDTKMVESMAQMFHNAKEFNQEIKNWNTDKLTKNYQYYKFAEGSMIHDNENHLPNKLKDKVKKMRVSSSRNSSRSAF
;
A
#
# COMPACT_ATOMS: atom_id res chain seq x y z
N MET A 1 16.49 6.17 44.92
CA MET A 1 16.45 6.46 43.47
C MET A 1 15.11 7.10 43.14
N THR A 2 15.20 8.33 42.63
CA THR A 2 14.14 9.30 42.40
C THR A 2 13.17 8.86 41.30
N LYS A 3 11.91 8.56 41.66
CA LYS A 3 10.82 8.48 40.68
C LYS A 3 10.43 9.90 40.26
N ASN A 4 10.70 10.23 39.01
CA ASN A 4 10.13 11.39 38.32
C ASN A 4 8.60 11.37 38.39
N LYS A 5 8.02 12.11 39.35
CA LYS A 5 6.58 12.39 39.40
C LYS A 5 6.33 13.59 38.47
N LYS A 6 5.98 13.31 37.21
CA LYS A 6 5.40 14.34 36.33
C LYS A 6 3.98 14.63 36.83
N LEU A 7 3.75 15.89 37.16
CA LEU A 7 2.47 16.49 37.50
C LEU A 7 1.63 16.66 36.23
N ILE A 8 0.34 16.39 36.33
CA ILE A 8 -0.64 16.61 35.26
C ILE A 8 -1.80 17.39 35.89
N ILE A 9 -1.96 18.66 35.51
CA ILE A 9 -3.04 19.54 36.00
C ILE A 9 -4.14 19.53 34.95
N GLY A 10 -5.31 18.97 35.27
CA GLY A 10 -6.46 18.96 34.39
C GLY A 10 -7.30 20.22 34.57
N ILE A 11 -7.24 21.15 33.61
CA ILE A 11 -8.20 22.26 33.55
C ILE A 11 -9.52 21.70 33.00
N SER A 12 -10.54 21.59 33.85
CA SER A 12 -11.91 21.34 33.41
C SER A 12 -12.51 22.66 32.93
N THR A 13 -12.88 22.75 31.66
CA THR A 13 -13.82 23.76 31.17
C THR A 13 -15.19 23.11 31.06
N ALA A 14 -16.08 23.37 32.02
CA ALA A 14 -17.49 23.03 31.88
C ALA A 14 -18.24 24.16 31.13
N SER A 15 -18.91 23.74 30.07
CA SER A 15 -19.55 24.45 28.95
C SER A 15 -20.51 25.61 29.26
N ALA A 16 -20.48 26.63 28.38
CA ALA A 16 -21.68 27.28 27.88
C ALA A 16 -21.56 27.47 26.36
N ILE A 17 -22.51 26.89 25.64
CA ILE A 17 -22.71 27.03 24.19
C ILE A 17 -23.16 28.47 23.92
N LEU A 18 -22.42 29.22 23.11
CA LEU A 18 -23.01 30.20 22.19
C LEU A 18 -22.04 30.44 21.03
N VAL A 19 -22.48 30.09 19.81
CA VAL A 19 -21.81 30.47 18.55
C VAL A 19 -22.14 31.95 18.30
N PRO A 20 -21.15 32.76 17.89
CA PRO A 20 -21.22 33.28 16.54
C PRO A 20 -19.88 33.22 15.80
N THR A 21 -19.99 32.88 14.53
CA THR A 21 -19.04 33.13 13.45
C THR A 21 -18.70 34.62 13.31
N ILE A 22 -17.43 34.96 13.02
CA ILE A 22 -16.94 35.81 11.90
C ILE A 22 -15.60 36.52 12.24
N ALA A 23 -14.72 36.50 11.23
CA ALA A 23 -13.61 37.42 10.89
C ALA A 23 -12.30 37.39 11.69
N ILE A 24 -11.25 37.00 10.94
CA ILE A 24 -9.85 37.40 11.14
C ILE A 24 -9.72 38.89 10.82
N PRO A 25 -8.97 39.66 11.64
CA PRO A 25 -8.19 40.77 11.11
C PRO A 25 -6.70 40.62 11.40
N THR A 26 -5.95 40.75 10.32
CA THR A 26 -4.51 40.97 10.23
C THR A 26 -4.13 42.37 10.71
N ALA A 27 -2.87 42.52 11.16
CA ALA A 27 -2.12 43.75 11.50
C ALA A 27 -2.33 44.25 12.96
N ILE A 28 -1.33 44.73 13.70
CA ILE A 28 -0.16 45.55 13.38
C ILE A 28 0.98 45.21 14.36
N LEU A 29 2.19 44.96 13.86
CA LEU A 29 3.43 44.97 14.63
C LEU A 29 3.93 46.43 14.73
N LEU A 30 4.09 46.95 15.95
CA LEU A 30 4.74 48.24 16.20
C LEU A 30 6.16 48.04 16.74
N SER A 31 7.04 48.86 16.16
CA SER A 31 8.48 48.98 16.28
C SER A 31 9.07 49.08 17.69
N LYS A 32 10.31 48.60 17.84
CA LYS A 32 11.42 49.21 18.60
C LYS A 32 12.73 48.59 18.06
N LYS A 33 13.53 49.28 17.27
CA LYS A 33 14.48 50.41 17.52
C LYS A 33 15.92 49.89 17.43
N ASP A 34 16.60 50.35 16.39
CA ASP A 34 17.98 50.06 16.03
C ASP A 34 18.99 50.58 17.06
N LYS A 35 20.08 49.81 17.20
CA LYS A 35 21.35 50.20 17.82
C LYS A 35 22.28 50.78 16.75
N LYS A 36 22.95 51.90 17.03
CA LYS A 36 24.38 52.17 16.77
C LYS A 36 24.80 53.57 17.29
N PRO A 37 26.12 53.86 17.46
CA PRO A 37 26.62 54.50 18.69
C PRO A 37 27.62 55.68 18.47
N ILE A 38 28.13 56.21 19.59
CA ILE A 38 29.40 56.97 19.82
C ILE A 38 29.51 58.41 19.29
N THR A 39 29.75 59.38 20.21
CA THR A 39 30.97 60.23 20.40
C THR A 39 30.61 61.39 21.35
N ASP A 40 31.17 61.56 22.55
CA ASP A 40 32.53 61.95 22.97
C ASP A 40 32.63 63.47 23.28
N LYS A 41 32.79 63.84 24.56
CA LYS A 41 33.73 64.85 25.14
C LYS A 41 33.29 65.56 26.43
N ASN A 42 34.33 65.76 27.27
CA ASN A 42 34.55 66.66 28.43
C ASN A 42 34.13 66.11 29.81
N LEU A 43 35.06 65.71 30.72
CA LEU A 43 36.02 66.49 31.56
C LEU A 43 35.29 67.62 32.30
N GLN A 44 35.27 67.74 33.64
CA GLN A 44 36.29 67.55 34.66
C GLN A 44 35.63 67.54 36.06
N ASP A 45 36.32 66.89 37.00
CA ASP A 45 36.47 67.11 38.45
C ASP A 45 35.45 67.95 39.25
N ASP A 46 34.93 67.37 40.34
CA ASP A 46 35.11 67.94 41.69
C ASP A 46 34.74 66.93 42.80
N GLU A 47 35.71 66.64 43.66
CA GLU A 47 35.50 66.05 44.98
C GLU A 47 34.96 67.12 45.93
N SER A 48 33.83 66.87 46.61
CA SER A 48 33.71 67.02 48.07
C SER A 48 32.28 66.86 48.58
N SER A 49 32.16 66.02 49.60
CA SER A 49 31.19 66.09 50.71
C SER A 49 29.71 66.37 50.40
N ASN A 50 28.87 65.36 50.55
CA ASN A 50 28.04 65.30 51.76
C ASN A 50 27.40 63.93 51.96
N LYS A 51 27.58 63.41 53.18
CA LYS A 51 26.70 62.37 53.74
C LYS A 51 25.28 62.91 53.71
N ASN A 52 24.37 62.17 53.09
CA ASN A 52 22.99 62.13 53.55
C ASN A 52 22.44 60.72 53.37
N ASN A 53 22.14 60.12 54.52
CA ASN A 53 21.30 58.95 54.65
C ASN A 53 20.00 59.15 53.86
N TYR A 54 19.76 58.28 52.89
CA TYR A 54 18.42 58.02 52.37
C TYR A 54 18.22 56.50 52.36
N MET A 55 17.72 55.98 53.47
CA MET A 55 16.53 55.13 53.39
C MET A 55 15.34 56.08 53.61
N PRO A 56 14.18 55.87 52.97
CA PRO A 56 13.58 54.55 52.84
C PRO A 56 12.87 54.30 51.49
N SER A 57 12.72 53.02 51.14
CA SER A 57 11.43 52.59 50.62
C SER A 57 11.06 51.34 51.41
N GLU A 58 10.11 51.48 52.33
CA GLU A 58 9.30 50.34 52.74
C GLU A 58 8.90 49.63 51.44
N MET A 59 9.35 48.38 51.24
CA MET A 59 8.81 47.56 50.16
C MET A 59 7.31 47.51 50.43
N ALA A 60 6.51 48.10 49.54
CA ALA A 60 5.07 48.08 49.66
C ALA A 60 4.62 46.63 49.88
N SER A 61 4.06 46.37 51.05
CA SER A 61 3.59 45.04 51.43
C SER A 61 2.53 44.59 50.43
N ILE A 62 2.68 43.40 49.85
CA ILE A 62 1.77 42.85 48.86
C ILE A 62 0.72 41.99 49.58
N ASP A 63 -0.55 42.28 49.36
CA ASP A 63 -1.66 41.48 49.88
C ASP A 63 -1.82 40.21 49.03
N LEU A 64 -1.57 39.05 49.64
CA LEU A 64 -1.67 37.75 48.98
C LEU A 64 -3.06 37.53 48.40
N ASP A 65 -4.12 37.97 49.06
CA ASP A 65 -5.49 37.69 48.65
C ASP A 65 -5.91 38.49 47.40
N LYS A 66 -5.27 39.65 47.18
CA LYS A 66 -5.46 40.50 46.00
C LYS A 66 -4.60 40.10 44.81
N LEU A 67 -3.55 39.32 45.03
CA LEU A 67 -2.65 38.88 43.98
C LEU A 67 -3.25 37.77 43.11
N PHE A 68 -4.19 36.99 43.66
CA PHE A 68 -4.83 35.86 42.98
C PHE A 68 -6.32 36.16 42.74
N GLU A 69 -6.67 36.64 41.54
CA GLU A 69 -8.03 37.11 41.22
C GLU A 69 -9.09 36.00 41.21
N ASN A 70 -8.76 34.79 40.74
CA ASN A 70 -9.64 33.63 40.71
C ASN A 70 -9.06 32.46 41.53
N LYS A 71 -9.56 32.32 42.76
CA LYS A 71 -9.04 31.40 43.77
C LYS A 71 -9.61 29.97 43.66
N GLU A 72 -10.47 29.70 42.69
CA GLU A 72 -10.96 28.36 42.40
C GLU A 72 -9.98 27.62 41.49
N LEU A 73 -9.14 26.77 42.06
CA LEU A 73 -8.11 26.03 41.32
C LEU A 73 -8.66 24.91 40.44
N GLY A 74 -9.96 24.63 40.54
CA GLY A 74 -10.60 23.52 39.83
C GLY A 74 -10.23 22.17 40.46
N LEU A 75 -10.08 21.14 39.64
CA LEU A 75 -9.81 19.77 40.08
C LEU A 75 -8.33 19.56 40.42
N ILE A 76 -8.05 18.99 41.60
CA ILE A 76 -6.74 18.57 42.08
C ILE A 76 -6.70 17.05 42.18
N ILE A 77 -5.70 16.43 41.52
CA ILE A 77 -5.56 14.98 41.45
C ILE A 77 -4.62 14.46 42.55
N THR A 78 -5.07 13.56 43.42
CA THR A 78 -4.28 13.06 44.58
C THR A 78 -4.16 11.53 44.62
N ASN A 79 -3.28 10.97 45.45
CA ASN A 79 -3.05 9.52 45.59
C ASN A 79 -4.00 8.83 46.61
N ASP A 80 -5.23 9.33 46.80
CA ASP A 80 -6.19 8.91 47.86
C ASP A 80 -6.00 9.61 49.23
N SER A 81 -5.34 10.78 49.24
CA SER A 81 -5.14 11.63 50.44
C SER A 81 -5.62 13.07 50.22
N LYS A 82 -5.71 13.86 51.31
CA LYS A 82 -5.81 15.33 51.20
C LYS A 82 -4.67 15.87 50.33
N PRO A 83 -4.90 16.90 49.52
CA PRO A 83 -3.88 17.47 48.66
C PRO A 83 -2.76 18.06 49.51
N THR A 84 -1.54 17.76 49.12
CA THR A 84 -0.34 18.30 49.74
C THR A 84 -0.19 19.78 49.39
N SER A 85 0.46 20.55 50.27
CA SER A 85 0.82 21.96 49.99
C SER A 85 1.46 22.12 48.61
N LYS A 86 2.35 21.18 48.25
CA LYS A 86 3.01 21.16 46.94
C LYS A 86 2.04 21.00 45.77
N GLU A 87 1.08 20.07 45.85
CA GLU A 87 0.09 19.86 44.78
C GLU A 87 -0.75 21.11 44.53
N ILE A 88 -1.10 21.83 45.59
CA ILE A 88 -1.91 23.05 45.51
C ILE A 88 -1.08 24.24 45.01
N ILE A 89 0.17 24.37 45.47
CA ILE A 89 1.10 25.40 45.00
C ILE A 89 1.44 25.21 43.52
N ASP A 90 1.66 23.97 43.07
CA ASP A 90 1.93 23.69 41.67
C ASP A 90 0.69 24.00 40.79
N ALA A 91 -0.52 23.73 41.28
CA ALA A 91 -1.77 24.13 40.62
C ALA A 91 -1.89 25.66 40.50
N LEU A 92 -1.56 26.38 41.57
CA LEU A 92 -1.51 27.85 41.60
C LEU A 92 -0.48 28.39 40.58
N LYS A 93 0.73 27.83 40.52
CA LYS A 93 1.78 28.20 39.54
C LYS A 93 1.30 28.04 38.10
N SER A 94 0.61 26.94 37.81
CA SER A 94 0.09 26.69 36.45
C SER A 94 -1.04 27.63 36.07
N LYS A 95 -1.88 28.04 37.03
CA LYS A 95 -2.98 28.98 36.77
C LYS A 95 -2.48 30.42 36.63
N TYR A 96 -1.39 30.75 37.31
CA TYR A 96 -0.80 32.10 37.34
C TYR A 96 0.68 32.08 36.93
N PRO A 97 0.99 31.76 35.66
CA PRO A 97 2.38 31.66 35.19
C PRO A 97 3.12 33.00 35.17
N SER A 98 2.40 34.12 35.26
CA SER A 98 2.94 35.49 35.30
C SER A 98 3.37 35.95 36.70
N ILE A 99 3.00 35.24 37.76
CA ILE A 99 3.39 35.56 39.14
C ILE A 99 4.82 35.06 39.40
N ASP A 100 5.62 35.84 40.11
CA ASP A 100 7.01 35.51 40.43
C ASP A 100 7.12 34.21 41.26
N SER A 101 8.07 33.34 40.88
CA SER A 101 8.29 32.03 41.52
C SER A 101 8.58 32.14 43.02
N SER A 102 9.27 33.20 43.45
CA SER A 102 9.61 33.45 44.87
C SER A 102 8.37 33.64 45.75
N ILE A 103 7.25 34.12 45.19
CA ILE A 103 6.00 34.28 45.93
C ILE A 103 5.43 32.91 46.30
N PHE A 104 5.43 31.97 45.35
CA PHE A 104 4.97 30.61 45.59
C PHE A 104 5.87 29.83 46.56
N GLU A 105 7.17 30.10 46.55
CA GLU A 105 8.13 29.54 47.51
C GLU A 105 7.92 30.08 48.92
N SER A 106 7.35 31.29 49.03
CA SER A 106 7.02 31.90 50.33
C SER A 106 5.73 31.34 50.94
N LEU A 107 4.87 30.68 50.16
CA LEU A 107 3.56 30.19 50.62
C LEU A 107 3.73 29.02 51.59
N LYS A 108 3.14 29.18 52.78
CA LYS A 108 3.04 28.16 53.82
C LYS A 108 1.58 27.77 53.98
N LEU A 109 1.29 26.47 53.86
CA LEU A 109 -0.05 25.92 54.08
C LEU A 109 -0.40 25.98 55.57
N GLU A 110 -1.49 26.66 55.90
CA GLU A 110 -2.01 26.78 57.27
C GLU A 110 -3.14 25.76 57.53
N GLU A 111 -4.04 25.58 56.56
CA GLU A 111 -5.19 24.69 56.68
C GLU A 111 -5.50 24.06 55.33
N THR A 112 -5.86 22.77 55.30
CA THR A 112 -6.35 22.09 54.09
C THR A 112 -7.50 21.15 54.39
N SER A 113 -8.54 21.26 53.57
CA SER A 113 -9.71 20.40 53.54
C SER A 113 -9.83 19.69 52.19
N ASN A 114 -10.97 19.03 51.95
CA ASN A 114 -11.21 18.33 50.70
C ASN A 114 -11.65 19.27 49.55
N SER A 115 -11.90 20.54 49.84
CA SER A 115 -12.36 21.51 48.85
C SER A 115 -11.74 22.90 48.96
N LYS A 116 -10.89 23.12 49.98
CA LYS A 116 -10.26 24.42 50.23
C LYS A 116 -8.89 24.27 50.88
N ALA A 117 -8.02 25.25 50.66
CA ALA A 117 -6.78 25.42 51.42
C ALA A 117 -6.50 26.88 51.71
N LYS A 118 -5.86 27.15 52.84
CA LYS A 118 -5.42 28.48 53.26
C LYS A 118 -3.91 28.55 53.34
N PHE A 119 -3.34 29.59 52.75
CA PHE A 119 -1.91 29.86 52.77
C PHE A 119 -1.62 31.21 53.42
N SER A 120 -0.54 31.25 54.20
CA SER A 120 0.12 32.48 54.63
C SER A 120 1.50 32.59 53.96
N SER A 121 2.17 33.73 54.05
CA SER A 121 3.59 33.81 53.67
C SER A 121 4.50 33.57 54.88
N ASN A 122 5.61 32.87 54.65
CA ASN A 122 6.73 32.83 55.60
C ASN A 122 7.54 34.14 55.62
N ILE A 123 7.36 35.05 54.66
CA ILE A 123 7.95 36.39 54.62
C ILE A 123 6.86 37.43 54.94
N LYS A 124 6.42 37.44 56.19
CA LYS A 124 5.27 38.25 56.67
C LYS A 124 5.48 39.76 56.53
N GLU A 125 6.73 40.22 56.50
CA GLU A 125 7.08 41.63 56.32
C GLU A 125 6.80 42.14 54.89
N LYS A 126 6.71 41.22 53.91
CA LYS A 126 6.57 41.55 52.48
C LYS A 126 5.25 41.08 51.89
N TYR A 127 4.73 39.94 52.32
CA TYR A 127 3.48 39.36 51.80
C TYR A 127 2.49 39.18 52.96
N LEU A 128 1.48 40.05 53.01
CA LEU A 128 0.48 40.10 54.06
C LEU A 128 -0.80 39.37 53.66
N GLY A 129 -1.62 39.02 54.65
CA GLY A 129 -2.92 38.38 54.45
C GLY A 129 -2.89 36.86 54.39
N VAL A 130 -4.07 36.28 54.16
CA VAL A 130 -4.28 34.84 53.99
C VAL A 130 -4.90 34.60 52.62
N LEU A 131 -4.28 33.75 51.82
CA LEU A 131 -4.84 33.31 50.55
C LEU A 131 -5.70 32.06 50.79
N GLU A 132 -7.01 32.17 50.58
CA GLU A 132 -7.91 31.00 50.57
C GLU A 132 -8.18 30.58 49.11
N VAL A 133 -7.89 29.33 48.79
CA VAL A 133 -8.17 28.72 47.49
C VAL A 133 -9.19 27.60 47.62
N SER A 134 -10.06 27.46 46.64
CA SER A 134 -11.02 26.36 46.53
C SER A 134 -10.66 25.38 45.41
N PHE A 135 -11.06 24.13 45.54
CA PHE A 135 -10.80 23.07 44.57
C PHE A 135 -11.75 21.88 44.74
N GLN A 136 -11.71 20.93 43.82
CA GLN A 136 -12.33 19.62 43.94
C GLN A 136 -11.24 18.54 43.93
N ILE A 137 -11.36 17.48 44.72
CA ILE A 137 -10.38 16.38 44.70
C ILE A 137 -10.88 15.26 43.81
N GLN A 138 -9.96 14.71 43.02
CA GLN A 138 -10.15 13.44 42.34
C GLN A 138 -8.95 12.55 42.65
N THR A 139 -9.16 11.30 43.07
CA THR A 139 -8.02 10.42 43.28
C THR A 139 -7.42 9.98 41.94
N LYS A 140 -6.14 9.59 41.91
CA LYS A 140 -5.50 9.10 40.68
C LYS A 140 -6.21 7.88 40.13
N SER A 141 -6.72 7.03 41.01
CA SER A 141 -7.55 5.89 40.61
C SER A 141 -8.84 6.38 39.94
N GLN A 142 -9.55 7.33 40.54
CA GLN A 142 -10.78 7.89 39.96
C GLN A 142 -10.53 8.59 38.61
N TYR A 143 -9.48 9.42 38.53
CA TYR A 143 -9.08 10.08 37.29
C TYR A 143 -8.76 9.08 36.19
N LYS A 144 -7.99 8.03 36.50
CA LYS A 144 -7.66 6.96 35.56
C LYS A 144 -8.91 6.21 35.09
N GLU A 145 -9.80 5.85 36.00
CA GLU A 145 -11.04 5.14 35.66
C GLU A 145 -12.00 6.00 34.82
N GLU A 146 -12.13 7.29 35.12
CA GLU A 146 -12.91 8.22 34.29
C GLU A 146 -12.28 8.40 32.90
N THR A 147 -10.94 8.52 32.83
CA THR A 147 -10.19 8.55 31.57
C THR A 147 -10.46 7.29 30.74
N LYS A 148 -10.39 6.10 31.36
CA LYS A 148 -10.67 4.83 30.68
C LYS A 148 -12.08 4.79 30.13
N LYS A 149 -13.08 5.18 30.93
CA LYS A 149 -14.50 5.20 30.51
C LYS A 149 -14.74 6.15 29.33
N GLU A 150 -14.17 7.34 29.37
CA GLU A 150 -14.27 8.30 28.26
C GLU A 150 -13.60 7.77 27.00
N LEU A 151 -12.39 7.20 27.11
CA LEU A 151 -11.68 6.63 25.97
C LEU A 151 -12.40 5.42 25.40
N GLN A 152 -12.99 4.57 26.23
CA GLN A 152 -13.85 3.46 25.79
C GLN A 152 -15.08 3.98 25.03
N SER A 153 -15.73 5.02 25.54
CA SER A 153 -16.88 5.65 24.89
C SER A 153 -16.51 6.28 23.54
N LEU A 154 -15.41 7.06 23.51
CA LEU A 154 -14.84 7.64 22.30
C LEU A 154 -14.48 6.55 21.29
N TRP A 155 -13.82 5.48 21.73
CA TRP A 155 -13.44 4.36 20.91
C TRP A 155 -14.65 3.68 20.27
N ALA A 156 -15.65 3.32 21.08
CA ALA A 156 -16.88 2.69 20.62
C ALA A 156 -17.62 3.56 19.58
N LYS A 157 -17.60 4.88 19.77
CA LYS A 157 -18.30 5.83 18.90
C LYS A 157 -17.55 6.10 17.59
N GLU A 158 -16.23 6.31 17.65
CA GLU A 158 -15.47 6.89 16.54
C GLU A 158 -14.60 5.87 15.79
N PHE A 159 -14.20 4.77 16.43
CA PHE A 159 -13.16 3.87 15.90
C PHE A 159 -13.61 2.42 15.76
N LYS A 160 -14.30 1.85 16.77
CA LYS A 160 -14.71 0.45 16.77
C LYS A 160 -15.54 0.13 15.51
N GLY A 161 -15.08 -0.81 14.70
CA GLY A 161 -15.75 -1.21 13.46
C GLY A 161 -15.69 -0.19 12.31
N LYS A 162 -14.89 0.87 12.42
CA LYS A 162 -14.78 1.96 11.42
C LYS A 162 -13.37 2.10 10.84
N LEU A 163 -12.46 1.20 11.20
CA LEU A 163 -11.06 1.23 10.80
C LEU A 163 -10.86 0.57 9.44
N THR A 164 -9.84 1.02 8.73
CA THR A 164 -9.52 0.55 7.38
C THR A 164 -8.14 -0.10 7.30
N THR A 165 -7.95 -0.99 6.33
CA THR A 165 -6.66 -1.65 6.07
C THR A 165 -5.52 -0.69 5.73
N THR A 166 -5.83 0.56 5.35
CA THR A 166 -4.84 1.59 5.00
C THR A 166 -4.29 2.35 6.20
N GLN A 167 -4.85 2.15 7.38
CA GLN A 167 -4.42 2.83 8.61
C GLN A 167 -3.42 1.98 9.40
N ASN A 168 -2.65 2.64 10.26
CA ASN A 168 -1.79 1.98 11.25
C ASN A 168 -2.10 2.42 12.68
N PHE A 169 -1.54 1.71 13.66
CA PHE A 169 -1.85 1.95 15.08
C PHE A 169 -1.38 3.33 15.55
N SER A 170 -0.25 3.84 15.05
CA SER A 170 0.26 5.16 15.41
C SER A 170 -0.66 6.29 14.93
N GLU A 171 -1.18 6.20 13.70
CA GLU A 171 -2.18 7.16 13.19
C GLU A 171 -3.45 7.18 14.03
N ILE A 172 -3.90 6.01 14.48
CA ILE A 172 -5.08 5.89 15.34
C ILE A 172 -4.80 6.42 16.75
N LEU A 173 -3.60 6.23 17.30
CA LEU A 173 -3.20 6.84 18.56
C LEU A 173 -3.31 8.37 18.48
N GLU A 174 -2.77 8.99 17.43
CA GLU A 174 -2.85 10.45 17.22
C GLU A 174 -4.31 10.92 17.04
N ALA A 175 -5.14 10.15 16.35
CA ALA A 175 -6.56 10.43 16.22
C ALA A 175 -7.31 10.35 17.57
N VAL A 176 -6.96 9.39 18.43
CA VAL A 176 -7.51 9.25 19.79
C VAL A 176 -7.05 10.42 20.67
N ILE A 177 -5.77 10.79 20.62
CA ILE A 177 -5.21 11.92 21.39
C ILE A 177 -5.91 13.22 20.98
N SER A 178 -6.00 13.49 19.68
CA SER A 178 -6.63 14.72 19.18
C SER A 178 -8.13 14.81 19.49
N LYS A 179 -8.89 13.71 19.37
CA LYS A 179 -10.33 13.70 19.65
C LYS A 179 -10.69 13.65 21.14
N SER A 180 -9.83 13.12 21.99
CA SER A 180 -10.07 13.03 23.44
C SER A 180 -9.91 14.37 24.16
N ASN A 181 -9.30 15.37 23.52
CA ASN A 181 -8.96 16.68 24.11
C ASN A 181 -8.21 16.59 25.46
N ARG A 182 -7.54 15.46 25.72
CA ARG A 182 -6.83 15.17 26.96
C ARG A 182 -5.32 15.42 26.79
N LYS A 183 -4.93 16.69 26.63
CA LYS A 183 -3.53 17.15 26.44
C LYS A 183 -2.52 16.75 27.53
N HIS A 184 -3.04 16.17 28.60
CA HIS A 184 -2.41 16.04 29.89
C HIS A 184 -2.18 14.56 30.26
N SER A 185 -2.97 13.64 29.71
CA SER A 185 -2.77 12.20 29.89
C SER A 185 -1.63 11.71 29.00
N LYS A 186 -0.67 10.95 29.56
CA LYS A 186 0.34 10.26 28.74
C LYS A 186 -0.29 9.04 28.09
N LEU A 187 -0.95 9.27 26.95
CA LEU A 187 -1.44 8.21 26.10
C LEU A 187 -0.29 7.72 25.21
N SER A 188 -0.04 6.42 25.20
CA SER A 188 0.96 5.83 24.31
C SER A 188 0.57 4.40 23.93
N LEU A 189 1.26 3.86 22.94
CA LEU A 189 1.21 2.43 22.64
C LEU A 189 2.41 1.74 23.31
N LYS A 190 2.34 0.41 23.45
CA LYS A 190 3.56 -0.38 23.65
C LYS A 190 4.44 -0.25 22.40
N ASP A 191 5.76 -0.27 22.57
CA ASP A 191 6.70 -0.08 21.45
C ASP A 191 6.44 -1.06 20.30
N GLU A 192 6.10 -2.30 20.61
CA GLU A 192 5.75 -3.35 19.64
C GLU A 192 4.45 -3.08 18.86
N ASP A 193 3.49 -2.37 19.48
CA ASP A 193 2.19 -2.06 18.87
C ASP A 193 2.25 -0.84 17.95
N SER A 194 3.20 0.08 18.19
CA SER A 194 3.34 1.33 17.41
C SER A 194 3.54 1.09 15.90
N LYS A 195 4.11 -0.05 15.51
CA LYS A 195 4.40 -0.42 14.12
C LYS A 195 3.33 -1.32 13.49
N LYS A 196 2.27 -1.68 14.23
CA LYS A 196 1.23 -2.58 13.71
C LYS A 196 0.35 -1.86 12.69
N GLU A 197 0.03 -2.58 11.62
CA GLU A 197 -0.90 -2.15 10.56
C GLU A 197 -2.23 -2.89 10.71
N PHE A 198 -3.36 -2.25 10.39
CA PHE A 198 -4.66 -2.94 10.46
C PHE A 198 -4.82 -4.02 9.38
N TYR A 199 -4.03 -3.96 8.30
CA TYR A 199 -4.04 -4.98 7.26
C TYR A 199 -3.59 -6.36 7.75
N SER A 200 -2.59 -6.47 8.63
CA SER A 200 -2.15 -7.77 9.14
C SER A 200 -3.27 -8.47 9.90
N ILE A 201 -4.00 -7.71 10.73
CA ILE A 201 -5.17 -8.19 11.46
C ILE A 201 -6.29 -8.61 10.50
N TYR A 202 -6.56 -7.80 9.46
CA TYR A 202 -7.54 -8.13 8.43
C TYR A 202 -7.21 -9.46 7.75
N LYS A 203 -5.95 -9.65 7.35
CA LYS A 203 -5.47 -10.86 6.66
C LYS A 203 -5.54 -12.10 7.56
N GLU A 204 -5.12 -11.99 8.82
CA GLU A 204 -5.18 -13.08 9.80
C GLU A 204 -6.63 -13.53 10.04
N ARG A 205 -7.55 -12.57 10.25
CA ARG A 205 -8.98 -12.87 10.44
C ARG A 205 -9.60 -13.51 9.21
N LYS A 206 -9.20 -13.08 8.01
CA LYS A 206 -9.64 -13.71 6.77
C LYS A 206 -9.16 -15.17 6.70
N LYS A 207 -7.86 -15.42 6.95
CA LYS A 207 -7.29 -16.77 6.97
C LYS A 207 -8.02 -17.69 7.96
N GLN A 208 -8.28 -17.20 9.17
CA GLN A 208 -9.03 -17.94 10.18
C GLN A 208 -10.47 -18.25 9.74
N LYS A 209 -11.13 -17.33 9.02
CA LYS A 209 -12.47 -17.58 8.46
C LYS A 209 -12.44 -18.64 7.35
N GLU A 210 -11.40 -18.67 6.52
CA GLU A 210 -11.22 -19.68 5.47
C GLU A 210 -10.93 -21.06 6.08
N GLU A 211 -9.98 -21.13 7.03
CA GLU A 211 -9.67 -22.36 7.78
C GLU A 211 -10.89 -22.87 8.56
N LYS A 212 -11.73 -21.98 9.10
CA LYS A 212 -13.00 -22.36 9.74
C LYS A 212 -14.03 -22.89 8.74
N LYS A 213 -14.08 -22.38 7.51
CA LYS A 213 -14.95 -22.94 6.47
C LYS A 213 -14.51 -24.34 6.06
N GLU A 214 -13.20 -24.56 5.95
CA GLU A 214 -12.63 -25.89 5.69
C GLU A 214 -12.84 -26.84 6.88
N LYS A 215 -12.72 -26.35 8.12
CA LYS A 215 -12.97 -27.13 9.35
C LYS A 215 -14.46 -27.24 9.73
N GLU A 216 -15.38 -26.44 9.19
CA GLU A 216 -16.82 -26.70 9.39
C GLU A 216 -17.29 -27.93 8.61
N GLU A 217 -16.48 -28.44 7.66
CA GLU A 217 -16.60 -29.79 7.11
C GLU A 217 -16.02 -30.88 8.05
N GLU A 218 -15.20 -30.52 9.06
CA GLU A 218 -14.65 -31.39 10.12
C GLU A 218 -14.82 -30.77 11.52
N LYS A 219 -16.01 -30.97 12.13
CA LYS A 219 -16.47 -30.49 13.46
C LYS A 219 -15.35 -30.20 14.50
N GLU A 220 -14.88 -28.96 14.59
CA GLU A 220 -14.29 -28.42 15.82
C GLU A 220 -14.38 -26.89 15.87
N LYS A 221 -15.08 -26.35 16.88
CA LYS A 221 -15.27 -24.90 17.09
C LYS A 221 -14.16 -24.35 17.98
N GLU A 222 -13.11 -23.82 17.37
CA GLU A 222 -12.11 -23.03 18.09
C GLU A 222 -12.56 -21.56 18.18
N GLN A 223 -12.81 -21.09 19.41
CA GLN A 223 -13.28 -19.73 19.70
C GLN A 223 -12.06 -18.79 19.73
N THR A 224 -11.87 -18.04 18.65
CA THR A 224 -10.76 -17.09 18.49
C THR A 224 -11.01 -15.81 19.28
N GLN A 225 -10.08 -15.43 20.15
CA GLN A 225 -10.11 -14.17 20.92
C GLN A 225 -10.15 -12.93 19.99
N PRO A 226 -10.91 -11.87 20.34
CA PRO A 226 -11.00 -10.66 19.52
C PRO A 226 -9.69 -9.86 19.56
N SER A 227 -9.24 -9.34 18.41
CA SER A 227 -8.05 -8.48 18.34
C SER A 227 -8.32 -7.12 19.00
N THR A 228 -7.38 -6.65 19.82
CA THR A 228 -7.48 -5.41 20.60
C THR A 228 -6.43 -4.37 20.17
N PHE A 229 -6.79 -3.10 20.35
CA PHE A 229 -5.90 -1.95 20.32
C PHE A 229 -5.54 -1.61 21.77
N ASN A 230 -4.26 -1.78 22.13
CA ASN A 230 -3.82 -1.71 23.52
C ASN A 230 -3.21 -0.33 23.81
N LEU A 231 -3.95 0.49 24.56
CA LEU A 231 -3.53 1.84 24.92
C LEU A 231 -2.94 1.86 26.32
N GLN A 232 -1.81 2.54 26.51
CA GLN A 232 -1.21 2.80 27.81
C GLN A 232 -1.69 4.16 28.34
N ILE A 233 -2.17 4.19 29.59
CA ILE A 233 -2.65 5.37 30.29
C ILE A 233 -1.91 5.47 31.62
N ASP A 234 -0.89 6.33 31.69
CA ASP A 234 -0.09 6.53 32.91
C ASP A 234 0.39 5.21 33.56
N GLY A 235 0.78 4.25 32.72
CA GLY A 235 1.30 2.93 33.10
C GLY A 235 0.28 1.80 33.21
N ASP A 236 -1.03 2.09 33.08
CA ASP A 236 -2.07 1.06 33.05
C ASP A 236 -2.46 0.75 31.60
N GLU A 237 -2.79 -0.50 31.32
CA GLU A 237 -3.24 -0.93 29.99
C GLU A 237 -4.77 -0.86 29.88
N LEU A 238 -5.24 -0.26 28.79
CA LEU A 238 -6.63 -0.28 28.35
C LEU A 238 -6.72 -1.02 27.01
N GLN A 239 -7.37 -2.18 27.02
CA GLN A 239 -7.62 -2.95 25.81
C GLN A 239 -8.92 -2.48 25.16
N LEU A 240 -8.84 -2.06 23.90
CA LEU A 240 -9.98 -1.57 23.12
C LEU A 240 -10.25 -2.52 21.97
N GLU A 241 -11.43 -3.14 21.95
CA GLU A 241 -11.79 -4.07 20.88
C GLU A 241 -11.88 -3.36 19.52
N ILE A 242 -11.16 -3.85 18.52
CA ILE A 242 -11.06 -3.18 17.21
C ILE A 242 -12.39 -3.22 16.43
N GLY A 243 -13.19 -4.27 16.60
CA GLY A 243 -14.35 -4.53 15.74
C GLY A 243 -13.93 -4.89 14.32
N GLU A 244 -14.83 -4.74 13.34
CA GLU A 244 -14.54 -5.02 11.92
C GLU A 244 -13.51 -4.04 11.32
N ILE A 245 -12.72 -4.53 10.37
CA ILE A 245 -11.78 -3.73 9.59
C ILE A 245 -12.23 -3.81 8.14
N SER A 246 -12.58 -2.66 7.55
CA SER A 246 -12.98 -2.60 6.15
C SER A 246 -11.77 -2.42 5.24
N PRO A 247 -11.78 -2.95 4.01
CA PRO A 247 -10.75 -2.62 3.03
C PRO A 247 -10.73 -1.13 2.71
N GLY A 248 -9.55 -0.51 2.81
CA GLY A 248 -9.34 0.91 2.49
C GLY A 248 -8.90 1.16 1.04
N LYS A 249 -8.83 2.44 0.66
CA LYS A 249 -8.27 2.90 -0.61
C LYS A 249 -7.40 4.14 -0.37
N LYS A 250 -6.41 4.36 -1.24
CA LYS A 250 -5.52 5.52 -1.19
C LYS A 250 -5.57 6.28 -2.50
N ALA A 251 -5.68 7.62 -2.42
CA ALA A 251 -5.63 8.49 -3.60
C ALA A 251 -4.22 8.51 -4.20
N THR A 252 -4.14 8.58 -5.52
CA THR A 252 -2.89 8.88 -6.23
C THR A 252 -2.61 10.37 -6.10
N LYS A 253 -1.41 10.75 -5.64
CA LYS A 253 -0.93 12.14 -5.68
C LYS A 253 0.05 12.31 -6.83
N TYR A 254 -0.11 13.36 -7.61
CA TYR A 254 0.66 13.57 -8.83
C TYR A 254 0.94 15.05 -9.07
N LEU A 255 1.93 15.32 -9.93
CA LEU A 255 2.23 16.65 -10.42
C LEU A 255 1.48 16.89 -11.74
N ASP A 256 0.61 17.90 -11.80
CA ASP A 256 -0.04 18.28 -13.05
C ASP A 256 0.95 18.98 -14.01
N ASN A 257 0.54 19.20 -15.26
CA ASN A 257 1.36 19.85 -16.28
C ASN A 257 1.75 21.32 -15.97
N ARG A 258 1.22 21.91 -14.90
CA ARG A 258 1.56 23.25 -14.40
C ARG A 258 2.45 23.20 -13.16
N GLY A 259 2.85 22.01 -12.69
CA GLY A 259 3.65 21.84 -11.50
C GLY A 259 2.86 21.90 -10.18
N ASN A 260 1.53 21.80 -10.21
CA ASN A 260 0.73 21.75 -8.99
C ASN A 260 0.53 20.32 -8.51
N ILE A 261 0.55 20.14 -7.20
CA ILE A 261 0.21 18.86 -6.57
C ILE A 261 -1.31 18.67 -6.61
N LYS A 262 -1.75 17.57 -7.22
CA LYS A 262 -3.15 17.15 -7.27
C LYS A 262 -3.32 15.77 -6.65
N SER A 263 -4.55 15.39 -6.39
CA SER A 263 -4.91 14.06 -5.88
C SER A 263 -6.17 13.56 -6.56
N THR A 264 -6.23 12.26 -6.86
CA THR A 264 -7.44 11.63 -7.41
C THR A 264 -7.64 10.22 -6.85
N TYR A 265 -8.90 9.79 -6.79
CA TYR A 265 -9.31 8.41 -6.47
C TYR A 265 -9.72 7.62 -7.73
N ASP A 266 -9.55 8.20 -8.92
CA ASP A 266 -9.80 7.51 -10.18
C ASP A 266 -8.89 6.29 -10.29
N ARG A 267 -9.46 5.17 -10.73
CA ARG A 267 -8.75 3.88 -10.84
C ARG A 267 -7.95 3.75 -12.15
N ASN A 268 -8.35 4.52 -13.16
CA ASN A 268 -7.72 4.53 -14.48
C ASN A 268 -7.23 5.93 -14.80
N LEU A 269 -5.91 6.09 -14.89
CA LEU A 269 -5.28 7.38 -15.16
C LEU A 269 -4.71 7.51 -16.56
N LYS A 270 -5.05 6.61 -17.50
CA LYS A 270 -4.43 6.58 -18.84
C LYS A 270 -4.48 7.94 -19.58
N ASP A 271 -5.57 8.69 -19.38
CA ASP A 271 -5.83 9.98 -20.05
C ASP A 271 -5.37 11.19 -19.20
N LEU A 272 -4.82 10.95 -18.01
CA LEU A 272 -4.29 12.00 -17.16
C LEU A 272 -2.96 12.53 -17.74
N ASP A 273 -2.88 13.84 -17.94
CA ASP A 273 -1.65 14.50 -18.42
C ASP A 273 -0.69 14.78 -17.24
N SER A 274 0.06 13.74 -16.85
CA SER A 274 1.08 13.83 -15.81
C SER A 274 2.25 12.89 -16.11
N THR A 275 3.47 13.36 -15.81
CA THR A 275 4.71 12.59 -15.97
C THR A 275 5.30 12.10 -14.65
N GLU A 276 4.78 12.54 -13.50
CA GLU A 276 5.34 12.23 -12.19
C GLU A 276 4.25 11.96 -11.15
N ILE A 277 4.33 10.77 -10.54
CA ILE A 277 3.50 10.39 -9.41
C ILE A 277 4.32 10.57 -8.13
N LEU A 278 3.73 11.24 -7.15
CA LEU A 278 4.32 11.54 -5.85
C LEU A 278 3.88 10.52 -4.79
N GLU A 279 2.65 10.02 -4.88
CA GLU A 279 2.16 8.92 -4.04
C GLU A 279 1.32 7.94 -4.87
N ILE A 280 1.62 6.65 -4.74
CA ILE A 280 0.91 5.56 -5.42
C ILE A 280 -0.47 5.36 -4.78
N GLY A 281 -1.52 5.54 -5.58
CA GLY A 281 -2.88 5.18 -5.22
C GLY A 281 -3.16 3.69 -5.47
N PHE A 282 -4.13 3.16 -4.73
CA PHE A 282 -4.59 1.79 -4.84
C PHE A 282 -5.98 1.65 -4.24
N TYR A 283 -6.65 0.56 -4.57
CA TYR A 283 -7.98 0.23 -4.08
C TYR A 283 -8.11 -1.27 -3.83
N HIS A 284 -9.12 -1.68 -3.08
CA HIS A 284 -9.49 -3.08 -2.92
C HIS A 284 -10.54 -3.48 -3.96
N ASP A 285 -10.28 -4.54 -4.74
CA ASP A 285 -11.31 -5.18 -5.57
C ASP A 285 -11.95 -6.31 -4.78
N SER A 286 -13.24 -6.17 -4.45
CA SER A 286 -13.97 -7.15 -3.67
C SER A 286 -14.22 -8.48 -4.39
N ARG A 287 -14.06 -8.53 -5.73
CA ARG A 287 -14.29 -9.75 -6.52
C ARG A 287 -13.08 -10.67 -6.49
N SER A 288 -11.88 -10.12 -6.64
CA SER A 288 -10.62 -10.86 -6.54
C SER A 288 -10.06 -10.89 -5.10
N ASP A 289 -10.59 -10.02 -4.23
CA ASP A 289 -10.09 -9.79 -2.89
C ASP A 289 -8.60 -9.40 -2.86
N GLU A 290 -8.22 -8.54 -3.81
CA GLU A 290 -6.86 -8.03 -4.00
C GLU A 290 -6.80 -6.51 -3.76
N PHE A 291 -5.66 -6.04 -3.27
CA PHE A 291 -5.32 -4.63 -3.28
C PHE A 291 -4.63 -4.30 -4.60
N VAL A 292 -5.39 -3.69 -5.51
CA VAL A 292 -4.99 -3.38 -6.87
C VAL A 292 -4.43 -1.97 -6.93
N ILE A 293 -3.25 -1.82 -7.52
CA ILE A 293 -2.67 -0.52 -7.80
C ILE A 293 -3.55 0.27 -8.78
N THR A 294 -3.64 1.59 -8.59
CA THR A 294 -4.27 2.46 -9.59
C THR A 294 -3.42 2.50 -10.86
N SER A 295 -4.03 2.38 -12.05
CA SER A 295 -3.26 2.44 -13.30
C SER A 295 -2.63 3.82 -13.49
N PHE A 296 -1.47 3.86 -14.12
CA PHE A 296 -0.71 5.10 -14.28
C PHE A 296 -1.07 5.86 -15.57
N PRO A 297 -0.77 7.17 -15.62
CA PRO A 297 -0.75 7.94 -16.85
C PRO A 297 0.10 7.28 -17.92
N LYS A 298 -0.36 7.30 -19.17
CA LYS A 298 0.40 6.77 -20.30
C LYS A 298 1.75 7.46 -20.49
N ASN A 299 1.87 8.71 -20.04
CA ASN A 299 3.09 9.53 -20.15
C ASN A 299 3.95 9.53 -18.87
N VAL A 300 3.65 8.66 -17.89
CA VAL A 300 4.41 8.64 -16.62
C VAL A 300 5.88 8.32 -16.88
N LYS A 301 6.78 9.06 -16.24
CA LYS A 301 8.24 8.90 -16.36
C LYS A 301 8.91 8.69 -15.02
N LYS A 302 8.25 9.01 -13.91
CA LYS A 302 8.81 8.91 -12.57
C LYS A 302 7.75 8.49 -11.56
N LEU A 303 8.09 7.51 -10.74
CA LEU A 303 7.27 6.97 -9.68
C LEU A 303 8.02 7.00 -8.34
N PRO A 304 7.30 6.90 -7.21
CA PRO A 304 7.93 6.69 -5.92
C PRO A 304 8.67 5.35 -5.91
N LYS A 305 9.90 5.36 -5.35
CA LYS A 305 10.78 4.17 -5.27
C LYS A 305 10.23 3.06 -4.37
N LYS A 306 9.29 3.39 -3.47
CA LYS A 306 8.67 2.43 -2.55
C LYS A 306 7.24 2.11 -2.99
N LEU A 307 7.01 0.86 -3.37
CA LEU A 307 5.68 0.30 -3.56
C LEU A 307 4.99 0.09 -2.20
N PRO A 308 3.74 0.54 -1.99
CA PRO A 308 2.98 0.22 -0.80
C PRO A 308 2.87 -1.30 -0.58
N THR A 309 3.28 -1.77 0.60
CA THR A 309 3.33 -3.20 0.98
C THR A 309 1.98 -3.90 0.94
N LEU A 310 0.90 -3.12 1.05
CA LEU A 310 -0.48 -3.56 1.00
C LEU A 310 -0.89 -4.04 -0.41
N ILE A 311 -0.26 -3.55 -1.47
CA ILE A 311 -0.60 -3.90 -2.86
C ILE A 311 -0.25 -5.36 -3.11
N THR A 312 -1.23 -6.10 -3.65
CA THR A 312 -1.07 -7.51 -4.05
C THR A 312 -1.27 -7.71 -5.55
N SER A 313 -1.78 -6.71 -6.27
CA SER A 313 -1.99 -6.80 -7.72
C SER A 313 -1.45 -5.56 -8.44
N LEU A 314 -0.65 -5.83 -9.48
CA LEU A 314 -0.18 -4.82 -10.44
C LEU A 314 -1.01 -4.82 -11.72
N GLU A 315 -2.21 -5.40 -11.69
CA GLU A 315 -3.06 -5.56 -12.88
C GLU A 315 -3.23 -4.24 -13.63
N GLY A 316 -2.81 -4.23 -14.90
CA GLY A 316 -2.96 -3.07 -15.79
C GLY A 316 -2.22 -1.81 -15.36
N ALA A 317 -1.26 -1.87 -14.42
CA ALA A 317 -0.61 -0.69 -13.84
C ALA A 317 0.00 0.24 -14.90
N PHE A 318 0.64 -0.32 -15.93
CA PHE A 318 1.29 0.40 -17.03
C PHE A 318 0.66 0.06 -18.39
N ARG A 319 -0.62 -0.29 -18.40
CA ARG A 319 -1.36 -0.50 -19.65
C ARG A 319 -1.30 0.79 -20.49
N ASP A 320 -1.03 0.65 -21.78
CA ASP A 320 -0.87 1.74 -22.76
C ASP A 320 0.30 2.72 -22.46
N LEU A 321 1.31 2.32 -21.66
CA LEU A 321 2.47 3.17 -21.38
C LEU A 321 3.21 3.60 -22.67
N GLU A 322 3.40 4.92 -22.83
CA GLU A 322 4.10 5.55 -23.95
C GLU A 322 5.55 5.93 -23.62
N SER A 323 5.95 5.87 -22.35
CA SER A 323 7.33 6.07 -21.91
C SER A 323 8.21 4.83 -22.15
N GLU A 324 9.46 5.06 -22.57
CA GLU A 324 10.44 3.97 -22.77
C GLU A 324 10.90 3.36 -21.45
N ASN A 325 11.06 4.18 -20.42
CA ASN A 325 11.44 3.77 -19.07
C ASN A 325 10.69 4.65 -18.04
N VAL A 326 10.58 4.15 -16.81
CA VAL A 326 9.96 4.86 -15.69
C VAL A 326 10.92 4.81 -14.50
N ASP A 327 11.42 5.97 -14.08
CA ASP A 327 12.33 6.10 -12.95
C ASP A 327 11.65 5.63 -11.64
N GLY A 328 12.37 4.80 -10.88
CA GLY A 328 11.96 4.27 -9.58
C GLY A 328 11.25 2.91 -9.59
N ILE A 329 10.86 2.36 -10.76
CA ILE A 329 10.14 1.07 -10.82
C ILE A 329 11.02 -0.14 -10.50
N ASP A 330 12.32 -0.03 -10.73
CA ASP A 330 13.31 -1.09 -10.49
C ASP A 330 13.62 -1.28 -9.01
N GLU A 331 13.25 -0.30 -8.17
CA GLU A 331 13.42 -0.32 -6.71
C GLU A 331 12.22 -0.93 -5.97
N TRP A 332 11.13 -1.25 -6.68
CA TRP A 332 9.94 -1.81 -6.06
C TRP A 332 10.16 -3.21 -5.50
N ASP A 333 9.76 -3.42 -4.24
CA ASP A 333 9.64 -4.75 -3.66
C ASP A 333 8.30 -5.38 -4.07
N THR A 334 8.33 -6.24 -5.08
CA THR A 334 7.14 -6.93 -5.60
C THR A 334 6.87 -8.28 -4.92
N SER A 335 7.52 -8.60 -3.79
CA SER A 335 7.36 -9.90 -3.09
C SER A 335 5.95 -10.21 -2.61
N ASN A 336 5.06 -9.22 -2.54
CA ASN A 336 3.65 -9.41 -2.17
C ASN A 336 2.71 -9.54 -3.36
N ILE A 337 3.21 -9.38 -4.59
CA ILE A 337 2.37 -9.40 -5.80
C ILE A 337 1.97 -10.83 -6.16
N THR A 338 0.67 -11.06 -6.28
CA THR A 338 0.04 -12.31 -6.71
C THR A 338 -0.47 -12.25 -8.15
N ASN A 339 -0.69 -11.06 -8.68
CA ASN A 339 -1.31 -10.84 -9.98
C ASN A 339 -0.51 -9.78 -10.79
N MET A 340 -0.03 -10.20 -11.96
CA MET A 340 0.68 -9.35 -12.94
C MET A 340 0.00 -9.41 -14.31
N GLU A 341 -1.33 -9.49 -14.33
CA GLU A 341 -2.09 -9.46 -15.58
C GLU A 341 -2.00 -8.09 -16.26
N SER A 342 -1.74 -8.09 -17.56
CA SER A 342 -1.75 -6.88 -18.40
C SER A 342 -0.88 -5.71 -17.92
N VAL A 343 0.13 -5.93 -17.06
CA VAL A 343 0.92 -4.84 -16.44
C VAL A 343 1.46 -3.88 -17.49
N PHE A 344 2.07 -4.38 -18.56
CA PHE A 344 2.63 -3.61 -19.67
C PHE A 344 1.88 -3.89 -20.99
N GLU A 345 0.59 -4.22 -20.91
CA GLU A 345 -0.23 -4.42 -22.11
C GLU A 345 -0.24 -3.13 -22.93
N ARG A 346 0.08 -3.23 -24.22
CA ARG A 346 0.18 -2.13 -25.20
C ARG A 346 1.21 -1.06 -24.84
N ALA A 347 2.15 -1.36 -23.93
CA ALA A 347 3.30 -0.51 -23.64
C ALA A 347 4.37 -0.62 -24.75
N LYS A 348 4.04 -0.17 -25.96
CA LYS A 348 4.80 -0.46 -27.19
C LYS A 348 6.28 -0.05 -27.14
N LYS A 349 6.59 1.03 -26.42
CA LYS A 349 7.94 1.62 -26.32
C LYS A 349 8.72 1.15 -25.10
N PHE A 350 8.06 0.49 -24.15
CA PHE A 350 8.67 0.15 -22.87
C PHE A 350 9.86 -0.81 -23.05
N SER A 351 10.97 -0.47 -22.42
CA SER A 351 12.22 -1.23 -22.40
C SER A 351 12.96 -1.12 -21.05
N GLY A 352 12.27 -0.62 -20.01
CA GLY A 352 12.82 -0.46 -18.68
C GLY A 352 13.23 -1.77 -18.00
N ASP A 353 14.17 -1.69 -17.07
CA ASP A 353 14.66 -2.84 -16.31
C ASP A 353 13.69 -3.20 -15.18
N ILE A 354 13.22 -4.45 -15.20
CA ILE A 354 12.37 -5.07 -14.18
C ILE A 354 12.94 -6.42 -13.73
N SER A 355 14.23 -6.67 -13.99
CA SER A 355 14.89 -7.94 -13.67
C SER A 355 14.92 -8.24 -12.17
N LYS A 356 14.88 -7.20 -11.32
CA LYS A 356 14.85 -7.31 -9.86
C LYS A 356 13.47 -7.58 -9.27
N TRP A 357 12.41 -7.55 -10.07
CA TRP A 357 11.07 -7.85 -9.58
C TRP A 357 11.00 -9.31 -9.10
N LYS A 358 10.50 -9.45 -7.88
CA LYS A 358 10.21 -10.71 -7.20
C LYS A 358 8.85 -11.23 -7.67
N THR A 359 8.81 -12.47 -8.15
CA THR A 359 7.60 -13.07 -8.74
C THR A 359 7.15 -14.36 -8.05
N GLU A 360 7.74 -14.70 -6.89
CA GLU A 360 7.51 -15.99 -6.22
C GLU A 360 6.05 -16.26 -5.82
N LYS A 361 5.21 -15.23 -5.67
CA LYS A 361 3.78 -15.37 -5.35
C LYS A 361 2.86 -15.19 -6.56
N VAL A 362 3.39 -14.84 -7.73
CA VAL A 362 2.59 -14.51 -8.91
C VAL A 362 1.91 -15.77 -9.44
N LYS A 363 0.59 -15.67 -9.66
CA LYS A 363 -0.26 -16.73 -10.21
C LYS A 363 -0.56 -16.54 -11.70
N SER A 364 -0.56 -15.30 -12.19
CA SER A 364 -0.92 -15.01 -13.57
C SER A 364 -0.03 -13.93 -14.19
N PHE A 365 0.48 -14.23 -15.38
CA PHE A 365 1.16 -13.30 -16.29
C PHE A 365 0.31 -13.01 -17.54
N SER A 366 -1.00 -13.29 -17.50
CA SER A 366 -1.88 -13.14 -18.64
C SER A 366 -1.76 -11.75 -19.26
N ASN A 367 -1.46 -11.68 -20.56
CA ASN A 367 -1.26 -10.45 -21.34
C ASN A 367 -0.18 -9.48 -20.83
N MET A 368 0.71 -9.88 -19.91
CA MET A 368 1.62 -8.95 -19.22
C MET A 368 2.42 -8.04 -20.16
N PHE A 369 2.95 -8.57 -21.26
CA PHE A 369 3.69 -7.83 -22.30
C PHE A 369 2.99 -7.88 -23.67
N SER A 370 1.67 -8.12 -23.68
CA SER A 370 0.88 -8.13 -24.91
C SER A 370 1.02 -6.77 -25.61
N PHE A 371 1.42 -6.76 -26.90
CA PHE A 371 1.76 -5.58 -27.70
C PHE A 371 2.92 -4.71 -27.17
N ALA A 372 3.77 -5.21 -26.27
CA ALA A 372 4.99 -4.51 -25.85
C ALA A 372 6.12 -4.67 -26.89
N GLU A 373 5.96 -4.04 -28.05
CA GLU A 373 6.76 -4.30 -29.27
C GLU A 373 8.28 -4.14 -29.08
N LYS A 374 8.73 -3.21 -28.22
CA LYS A 374 10.15 -2.96 -27.92
C LYS A 374 10.72 -3.74 -26.74
N PHE A 375 9.89 -4.40 -25.95
CA PHE A 375 10.34 -5.04 -24.71
C PHE A 375 11.22 -6.27 -25.00
N ASN A 376 12.41 -6.29 -24.39
CA ASN A 376 13.36 -7.41 -24.47
C ASN A 376 14.20 -7.50 -23.17
N GLY A 377 13.61 -7.11 -22.02
CA GLY A 377 14.31 -7.08 -20.73
C GLY A 377 14.56 -8.47 -20.16
N LYS A 378 15.66 -8.67 -19.43
CA LYS A 378 16.08 -9.97 -18.87
C LYS A 378 15.07 -10.48 -17.83
N LEU A 379 14.51 -11.68 -18.06
CA LEU A 379 13.53 -12.33 -17.17
C LEU A 379 13.98 -13.69 -16.61
N SER A 380 15.24 -14.10 -16.83
CA SER A 380 15.71 -15.45 -16.50
C SER A 380 15.66 -15.79 -15.01
N ASP A 381 15.68 -14.76 -14.16
CA ASP A 381 15.80 -14.90 -12.71
C ASP A 381 14.42 -14.85 -12.02
N TRP A 382 13.34 -14.68 -12.79
CA TRP A 382 11.98 -14.73 -12.28
C TRP A 382 11.59 -16.12 -11.82
N ASN A 383 10.97 -16.20 -10.64
CA ASN A 383 10.41 -17.42 -10.10
C ASN A 383 8.97 -17.61 -10.62
N THR A 384 8.74 -18.68 -11.38
CA THR A 384 7.44 -18.98 -12.00
C THR A 384 6.74 -20.20 -11.40
N ASN A 385 7.23 -20.74 -10.27
CA ASN A 385 6.75 -22.00 -9.67
C ASN A 385 5.25 -21.98 -9.29
N ASN A 386 4.68 -20.79 -9.09
CA ASN A 386 3.29 -20.59 -8.69
C ASN A 386 2.39 -20.10 -9.82
N VAL A 387 2.92 -19.93 -11.03
CA VAL A 387 2.17 -19.40 -12.17
C VAL A 387 1.25 -20.49 -12.75
N GLU A 388 -0.03 -20.15 -12.87
CA GLU A 388 -1.09 -21.01 -13.39
C GLU A 388 -1.55 -20.58 -14.79
N ASN A 389 -1.33 -19.31 -15.16
CA ASN A 389 -1.77 -18.71 -16.42
C ASN A 389 -0.67 -17.87 -17.09
N MET A 390 -0.31 -18.21 -18.33
CA MET A 390 0.66 -17.50 -19.17
C MET A 390 0.05 -17.06 -20.53
N ARG A 391 -1.28 -17.04 -20.63
CA ARG A 391 -2.02 -16.67 -21.84
C ARG A 391 -1.53 -15.33 -22.39
N ALA A 392 -1.21 -15.29 -23.69
CA ALA A 392 -0.87 -14.08 -24.43
C ALA A 392 0.24 -13.21 -23.81
N MET A 393 1.10 -13.76 -22.94
CA MET A 393 2.10 -12.97 -22.20
C MET A 393 2.99 -12.13 -23.12
N PHE A 394 3.42 -12.68 -24.27
CA PHE A 394 4.25 -12.00 -25.28
C PHE A 394 3.53 -11.85 -26.64
N TYR A 395 2.20 -11.84 -26.65
CA TYR A 395 1.43 -11.60 -27.88
C TYR A 395 1.86 -10.27 -28.52
N ASN A 396 2.26 -10.25 -29.78
CA ASN A 396 2.78 -9.07 -30.49
C ASN A 396 4.01 -8.40 -29.84
N ALA A 397 4.73 -9.06 -28.92
CA ALA A 397 6.02 -8.59 -28.41
C ALA A 397 7.13 -8.89 -29.43
N LYS A 398 7.11 -8.16 -30.56
CA LYS A 398 7.86 -8.50 -31.79
C LYS A 398 9.36 -8.71 -31.58
N ASN A 399 9.98 -7.95 -30.67
CA ASN A 399 11.42 -7.97 -30.41
C ASN A 399 11.83 -8.85 -29.21
N PHE A 400 10.88 -9.48 -28.52
CA PHE A 400 11.21 -10.31 -27.37
C PHE A 400 11.99 -11.56 -27.82
N ASN A 401 13.19 -11.72 -27.25
CA ASN A 401 14.06 -12.87 -27.48
C ASN A 401 15.02 -13.05 -26.30
N GLN A 402 14.48 -13.22 -25.09
CA GLN A 402 15.28 -13.50 -23.89
C GLN A 402 15.25 -14.98 -23.51
N ASP A 403 16.28 -15.42 -22.79
CA ASP A 403 16.34 -16.76 -22.22
C ASP A 403 15.36 -16.90 -21.05
N ILE A 404 14.37 -17.77 -21.24
CA ILE A 404 13.33 -18.17 -20.28
C ILE A 404 13.31 -19.69 -20.08
N SER A 405 14.39 -20.38 -20.46
CA SER A 405 14.51 -21.83 -20.36
C SER A 405 14.38 -22.36 -18.93
N LYS A 406 14.77 -21.55 -17.94
CA LYS A 406 14.76 -21.91 -16.51
C LYS A 406 13.38 -21.79 -15.85
N TRP A 407 12.40 -21.21 -16.52
CA TRP A 407 11.05 -21.06 -15.96
C TRP A 407 10.43 -22.43 -15.65
N LYS A 408 9.78 -22.48 -14.50
CA LYS A 408 8.99 -23.62 -14.01
C LYS A 408 7.54 -23.43 -14.43
N THR A 409 7.01 -24.37 -15.19
CA THR A 409 5.67 -24.27 -15.82
C THR A 409 4.73 -25.39 -15.38
N GLU A 410 5.09 -26.19 -14.37
CA GLU A 410 4.33 -27.38 -13.96
C GLU A 410 2.91 -27.11 -13.44
N LYS A 411 2.58 -25.86 -13.13
CA LYS A 411 1.23 -25.43 -12.73
C LYS A 411 0.46 -24.72 -13.85
N VAL A 412 1.11 -24.37 -14.96
CA VAL A 412 0.49 -23.61 -16.05
C VAL A 412 -0.56 -24.45 -16.76
N THR A 413 -1.75 -23.87 -16.94
CA THR A 413 -2.89 -24.53 -17.61
C THR A 413 -3.27 -23.89 -18.94
N ASP A 414 -2.92 -22.63 -19.18
CA ASP A 414 -3.18 -21.89 -20.43
C ASP A 414 -1.90 -21.21 -20.93
N MET A 415 -1.47 -21.59 -22.14
CA MET A 415 -0.37 -20.98 -22.91
C MET A 415 -0.86 -20.44 -24.27
N SER A 416 -2.18 -20.31 -24.45
CA SER A 416 -2.74 -19.81 -25.70
C SER A 416 -2.22 -18.42 -26.01
N TRP A 417 -1.91 -18.18 -27.28
CA TRP A 417 -1.35 -16.92 -27.79
C TRP A 417 0.00 -16.47 -27.19
N MET A 418 0.68 -17.28 -26.37
CA MET A 418 1.83 -16.83 -25.56
C MET A 418 2.93 -16.13 -26.37
N PHE A 419 3.31 -16.65 -27.53
CA PHE A 419 4.32 -16.09 -28.45
C PHE A 419 3.73 -15.70 -29.81
N ASN A 420 2.42 -15.47 -29.86
CA ASN A 420 1.75 -15.10 -31.09
C ASN A 420 2.34 -13.78 -31.63
N ASN A 421 2.84 -13.79 -32.85
CA ASN A 421 3.54 -12.69 -33.50
C ASN A 421 4.76 -12.14 -32.70
N ALA A 422 5.36 -12.96 -31.82
CA ALA A 422 6.66 -12.68 -31.21
C ALA A 422 7.77 -13.03 -32.22
N GLN A 423 7.92 -12.16 -33.23
CA GLN A 423 8.60 -12.48 -34.48
C GLN A 423 10.06 -12.91 -34.31
N THR A 424 10.78 -12.36 -33.33
CA THR A 424 12.21 -12.66 -33.08
C THR A 424 12.46 -13.82 -32.13
N PHE A 425 11.44 -14.31 -31.41
CA PHE A 425 11.64 -15.28 -30.33
C PHE A 425 12.17 -16.62 -30.87
N ASN A 426 13.32 -17.06 -30.37
CA ASN A 426 13.97 -18.32 -30.77
C ASN A 426 14.85 -18.92 -29.65
N HIS A 427 14.53 -18.68 -28.37
CA HIS A 427 15.22 -19.32 -27.25
C HIS A 427 14.61 -20.69 -26.92
N SER A 428 15.45 -21.62 -26.45
CA SER A 428 15.02 -22.96 -26.08
C SER A 428 14.02 -22.93 -24.92
N ILE A 429 12.92 -23.64 -25.09
CA ILE A 429 11.85 -23.86 -24.10
C ILE A 429 11.50 -25.35 -24.01
N ASN A 430 12.40 -26.22 -24.47
CA ASN A 430 12.17 -27.65 -24.52
C ASN A 430 11.99 -28.24 -23.11
N ASP A 431 12.68 -27.67 -22.11
CA ASP A 431 12.65 -28.17 -20.72
C ASP A 431 11.42 -27.75 -19.92
N TRP A 432 10.49 -27.00 -20.52
CA TRP A 432 9.23 -26.65 -19.87
C TRP A 432 8.35 -27.88 -19.62
N ASN A 433 7.74 -27.94 -18.44
CA ASN A 433 6.76 -28.96 -18.11
C ASN A 433 5.38 -28.49 -18.55
N THR A 434 4.84 -29.09 -19.62
CA THR A 434 3.54 -28.75 -20.18
C THR A 434 2.41 -29.72 -19.78
N SER A 435 2.65 -30.65 -18.84
CA SER A 435 1.71 -31.77 -18.57
C SER A 435 0.31 -31.34 -18.10
N LYS A 436 0.18 -30.12 -17.56
CA LYS A 436 -1.11 -29.55 -17.12
C LYS A 436 -1.72 -28.56 -18.11
N VAL A 437 -1.01 -28.22 -19.20
CA VAL A 437 -1.48 -27.26 -20.19
C VAL A 437 -2.66 -27.87 -20.94
N LYS A 438 -3.77 -27.13 -20.98
CA LYS A 438 -5.00 -27.51 -21.69
C LYS A 438 -5.12 -26.80 -23.03
N ASN A 439 -4.66 -25.55 -23.12
CA ASN A 439 -4.80 -24.73 -24.31
C ASN A 439 -3.43 -24.21 -24.81
N MET A 440 -3.09 -24.58 -26.05
CA MET A 440 -1.90 -24.12 -26.79
C MET A 440 -2.28 -23.43 -28.11
N SER A 441 -3.56 -23.07 -28.29
CA SER A 441 -4.03 -22.43 -29.52
C SER A 441 -3.23 -21.15 -29.78
N ARG A 442 -2.83 -20.97 -31.05
CA ARG A 442 -2.12 -19.79 -31.55
C ARG A 442 -0.79 -19.46 -30.85
N MET A 443 -0.21 -20.40 -30.09
CA MET A 443 0.97 -20.13 -29.25
C MET A 443 2.16 -19.58 -30.03
N PHE A 444 2.45 -20.09 -31.23
CA PHE A 444 3.55 -19.65 -32.09
C PHE A 444 3.06 -19.13 -33.45
N GLU A 445 1.79 -18.72 -33.55
CA GLU A 445 1.28 -18.16 -34.81
C GLU A 445 2.10 -16.91 -35.17
N ASN A 446 2.65 -16.87 -36.38
CA ASN A 446 3.54 -15.84 -36.91
C ASN A 446 4.82 -15.59 -36.07
N ALA A 447 5.28 -16.58 -35.28
CA ALA A 447 6.60 -16.54 -34.63
C ALA A 447 7.71 -16.87 -35.66
N LEU A 448 8.05 -15.87 -36.48
CA LEU A 448 8.81 -16.06 -37.72
C LEU A 448 10.21 -16.71 -37.54
N GLN A 449 10.88 -16.44 -36.42
CA GLN A 449 12.22 -16.98 -36.14
C GLN A 449 12.22 -18.29 -35.33
N PHE A 450 11.08 -18.72 -34.80
CA PHE A 450 11.03 -19.83 -33.86
C PHE A 450 11.34 -21.18 -34.55
N ASN A 451 12.41 -21.84 -34.11
CA ASN A 451 12.82 -23.16 -34.61
C ASN A 451 13.56 -23.99 -33.53
N GLN A 452 12.98 -24.07 -32.33
CA GLN A 452 13.56 -24.78 -31.18
C GLN A 452 12.90 -26.14 -30.95
N GLU A 453 13.66 -27.06 -30.34
CA GLU A 453 13.17 -28.40 -30.00
C GLU A 453 12.00 -28.32 -29.00
N LEU A 454 10.97 -29.14 -29.22
CA LEU A 454 9.78 -29.27 -28.36
C LEU A 454 9.47 -30.73 -28.01
N ASN A 455 10.43 -31.62 -28.21
CA ASN A 455 10.25 -33.06 -28.06
C ASN A 455 10.11 -33.52 -26.60
N LYS A 456 10.46 -32.69 -25.61
CA LYS A 456 10.24 -33.02 -24.19
C LYS A 456 8.86 -32.61 -23.67
N TRP A 457 8.07 -31.89 -24.48
CA TRP A 457 6.74 -31.44 -24.08
C TRP A 457 5.78 -32.61 -23.90
N LYS A 458 4.96 -32.49 -22.85
CA LYS A 458 3.90 -33.41 -22.45
C LYS A 458 2.57 -32.82 -22.87
N THR A 459 1.91 -33.39 -23.87
CA THR A 459 0.71 -32.83 -24.50
C THR A 459 -0.57 -33.61 -24.19
N GLU A 460 -0.51 -34.62 -23.32
CA GLU A 460 -1.61 -35.54 -23.03
C GLU A 460 -2.88 -34.87 -22.47
N SER A 461 -2.73 -33.66 -21.89
CA SER A 461 -3.83 -32.85 -21.33
C SER A 461 -4.35 -31.79 -22.30
N VAL A 462 -3.68 -31.56 -23.44
CA VAL A 462 -4.01 -30.47 -24.37
C VAL A 462 -5.29 -30.82 -25.13
N THR A 463 -6.23 -29.88 -25.17
CA THR A 463 -7.50 -30.00 -25.91
C THR A 463 -7.55 -29.09 -27.14
N ASP A 464 -6.76 -28.01 -27.20
CA ASP A 464 -6.76 -27.09 -28.35
C ASP A 464 -5.33 -26.72 -28.80
N MET A 465 -5.01 -27.05 -30.06
CA MET A 465 -3.78 -26.70 -30.77
C MET A 465 -4.08 -25.91 -32.07
N SER A 466 -5.28 -25.35 -32.20
CA SER A 466 -5.65 -24.58 -33.38
C SER A 466 -4.69 -23.43 -33.63
N TYR A 467 -4.28 -23.25 -34.89
CA TYR A 467 -3.34 -22.21 -35.36
C TYR A 467 -1.96 -22.21 -34.66
N MET A 468 -1.59 -23.25 -33.90
CA MET A 468 -0.41 -23.21 -33.02
C MET A 468 0.88 -22.79 -33.74
N PHE A 469 1.10 -23.20 -34.99
CA PHE A 469 2.24 -22.86 -35.84
C PHE A 469 1.83 -22.13 -37.13
N TYR A 470 0.64 -21.52 -37.17
CA TYR A 470 0.17 -20.77 -38.34
C TYR A 470 1.21 -19.71 -38.72
N GLY A 471 1.75 -19.74 -39.93
CA GLY A 471 2.74 -18.76 -40.39
C GLY A 471 4.09 -18.81 -39.64
N ALA A 472 4.38 -19.85 -38.85
CA ALA A 472 5.69 -20.06 -38.23
C ALA A 472 6.69 -20.59 -39.27
N VAL A 473 7.12 -19.70 -40.17
CA VAL A 473 7.76 -20.07 -41.44
C VAL A 473 9.05 -20.89 -41.31
N LYS A 474 9.79 -20.77 -40.20
CA LYS A 474 11.06 -21.48 -39.94
C LYS A 474 10.92 -22.74 -39.07
N PHE A 475 9.76 -23.00 -38.50
CA PHE A 475 9.62 -24.10 -37.55
C PHE A 475 9.68 -25.45 -38.28
N ASN A 476 10.68 -26.27 -37.96
CA ASN A 476 10.86 -27.59 -38.57
C ASN A 476 11.49 -28.60 -37.59
N LYS A 477 11.03 -28.61 -36.33
CA LYS A 477 11.52 -29.53 -35.29
C LYS A 477 10.59 -30.71 -35.05
N PRO A 478 11.14 -31.90 -34.73
CA PRO A 478 10.35 -33.11 -34.56
C PRO A 478 9.39 -32.98 -33.37
N ILE A 479 8.10 -33.21 -33.65
CA ILE A 479 7.00 -33.21 -32.67
C ILE A 479 6.09 -34.45 -32.82
N GLY A 480 6.58 -35.48 -33.53
CA GLY A 480 5.84 -36.71 -33.78
C GLY A 480 5.56 -37.55 -32.53
N ASN A 481 6.24 -37.24 -31.41
CA ASN A 481 6.09 -37.93 -30.13
C ASN A 481 5.01 -37.33 -29.21
N TRP A 482 4.34 -36.25 -29.61
CA TRP A 482 3.25 -35.65 -28.85
C TRP A 482 2.05 -36.59 -28.75
N ASP A 483 1.46 -36.70 -27.54
CA ASP A 483 0.18 -37.36 -27.32
C ASP A 483 -0.95 -36.39 -27.65
N THR A 484 -1.69 -36.67 -28.73
CA THR A 484 -2.79 -35.83 -29.22
C THR A 484 -4.17 -36.41 -28.96
N LYS A 485 -4.30 -37.48 -28.16
CA LYS A 485 -5.58 -38.19 -27.94
C LYS A 485 -6.70 -37.31 -27.37
N MET A 486 -6.33 -36.26 -26.62
CA MET A 486 -7.27 -35.33 -26.01
C MET A 486 -7.54 -34.11 -26.87
N VAL A 487 -6.81 -33.90 -27.98
CA VAL A 487 -6.91 -32.71 -28.81
C VAL A 487 -8.21 -32.72 -29.59
N GLU A 488 -9.04 -31.73 -29.32
CA GLU A 488 -10.34 -31.51 -29.94
C GLU A 488 -10.21 -30.59 -31.17
N SER A 489 -9.18 -29.76 -31.28
CA SER A 489 -9.01 -28.83 -32.40
C SER A 489 -7.56 -28.68 -32.85
N MET A 490 -7.33 -28.81 -34.16
CA MET A 490 -6.05 -28.55 -34.84
C MET A 490 -6.24 -27.62 -36.06
N ALA A 491 -7.33 -26.85 -36.09
CA ALA A 491 -7.67 -25.99 -37.24
C ALA A 491 -6.48 -25.10 -37.63
N GLN A 492 -6.08 -25.13 -38.91
CA GLN A 492 -4.98 -24.32 -39.46
C GLN A 492 -3.63 -24.39 -38.73
N MET A 493 -3.34 -25.48 -38.00
CA MET A 493 -2.16 -25.59 -37.15
C MET A 493 -0.84 -25.29 -37.86
N PHE A 494 -0.66 -25.74 -39.10
CA PHE A 494 0.55 -25.55 -39.93
C PHE A 494 0.27 -24.73 -41.21
N HIS A 495 -0.84 -23.98 -41.27
CA HIS A 495 -1.11 -23.15 -42.44
C HIS A 495 0.02 -22.14 -42.64
N ASN A 496 0.61 -22.09 -43.84
CA ASN A 496 1.79 -21.28 -44.16
C ASN A 496 3.03 -21.50 -43.27
N ALA A 497 3.13 -22.62 -42.55
CA ALA A 497 4.36 -23.03 -41.86
C ALA A 497 5.37 -23.59 -42.87
N LYS A 498 5.93 -22.70 -43.69
CA LYS A 498 6.64 -23.03 -44.94
C LYS A 498 7.64 -24.18 -44.81
N GLU A 499 8.50 -24.16 -43.79
CA GLU A 499 9.56 -25.15 -43.61
C GLU A 499 9.12 -26.44 -42.89
N PHE A 500 7.89 -26.53 -42.37
CA PHE A 500 7.50 -27.68 -41.56
C PHE A 500 7.27 -28.93 -42.44
N ASN A 501 8.09 -29.98 -42.22
CA ASN A 501 8.02 -31.26 -42.94
C ASN A 501 8.30 -32.48 -42.03
N GLN A 502 7.93 -32.43 -40.76
CA GLN A 502 8.25 -33.49 -39.80
C GLN A 502 7.20 -34.61 -39.79
N GLU A 503 7.63 -35.82 -39.42
CA GLU A 503 6.72 -36.97 -39.31
C GLU A 503 5.77 -36.83 -38.11
N ILE A 504 4.46 -36.79 -38.37
CA ILE A 504 3.39 -36.76 -37.35
C ILE A 504 2.34 -37.86 -37.57
N LYS A 505 2.66 -38.89 -38.36
CA LYS A 505 1.75 -39.97 -38.77
C LYS A 505 1.12 -40.74 -37.60
N ASN A 506 1.79 -40.71 -36.44
CA ASN A 506 1.38 -41.42 -35.22
C ASN A 506 0.37 -40.64 -34.35
N TRP A 507 0.04 -39.38 -34.70
CA TRP A 507 -0.89 -38.60 -33.90
C TRP A 507 -2.31 -39.20 -33.92
N ASN A 508 -2.90 -39.31 -32.74
CA ASN A 508 -4.31 -39.66 -32.59
C ASN A 508 -5.18 -38.47 -32.99
N THR A 509 -6.12 -38.68 -33.91
CA THR A 509 -7.03 -37.66 -34.46
C THR A 509 -8.50 -38.00 -34.23
N ASP A 510 -8.80 -38.87 -33.27
CA ASP A 510 -10.15 -39.41 -33.07
C ASP A 510 -11.16 -38.40 -32.55
N LYS A 511 -10.70 -37.43 -31.75
CA LYS A 511 -11.54 -36.34 -31.24
C LYS A 511 -11.81 -35.22 -32.24
N LEU A 512 -11.17 -35.22 -33.41
CA LEU A 512 -11.41 -34.24 -34.46
C LEU A 512 -12.73 -34.56 -35.19
N THR A 513 -13.87 -34.17 -34.61
CA THR A 513 -15.20 -34.54 -35.11
C THR A 513 -15.79 -33.55 -36.13
N LYS A 514 -15.32 -32.30 -36.16
CA LYS A 514 -15.92 -31.20 -36.95
C LYS A 514 -15.05 -30.85 -38.16
N ASN A 515 -15.68 -30.63 -39.32
CA ASN A 515 -14.97 -30.36 -40.59
C ASN A 515 -14.01 -29.15 -40.52
N TYR A 516 -14.36 -28.09 -39.77
CA TYR A 516 -13.50 -26.90 -39.66
C TYR A 516 -12.17 -27.19 -38.96
N GLN A 517 -12.09 -28.24 -38.13
CA GLN A 517 -10.84 -28.63 -37.46
C GLN A 517 -9.77 -29.11 -38.45
N TYR A 518 -10.20 -29.52 -39.65
CA TYR A 518 -9.35 -29.95 -40.75
C TYR A 518 -9.08 -28.83 -41.75
N TYR A 519 -9.81 -27.72 -41.68
CA TYR A 519 -9.74 -26.65 -42.66
C TYR A 519 -8.33 -26.06 -42.70
N LYS A 520 -7.72 -26.10 -43.88
CA LYS A 520 -6.37 -25.57 -44.17
C LYS A 520 -5.31 -25.99 -43.15
N PHE A 521 -5.44 -27.20 -42.58
CA PHE A 521 -4.54 -27.72 -41.53
C PHE A 521 -3.06 -27.47 -41.83
N ALA A 522 -2.62 -27.72 -43.07
CA ALA A 522 -1.24 -27.60 -43.50
C ALA A 522 -1.05 -26.84 -44.82
N GLU A 523 -2.09 -26.23 -45.40
CA GLU A 523 -1.97 -25.53 -46.69
C GLU A 523 -0.84 -24.48 -46.64
N GLY A 524 0.08 -24.51 -47.62
CA GLY A 524 1.25 -23.61 -47.67
C GLY A 524 2.47 -24.05 -46.84
N SER A 525 2.48 -25.26 -46.27
CA SER A 525 3.64 -25.89 -45.62
C SER A 525 4.17 -27.08 -46.42
N MET A 526 5.44 -27.45 -46.25
CA MET A 526 6.01 -28.62 -46.93
C MET A 526 5.31 -29.95 -46.56
N ILE A 527 4.80 -30.09 -45.34
CA ILE A 527 4.04 -31.30 -44.95
C ILE A 527 2.73 -31.46 -45.73
N HIS A 528 2.19 -30.37 -46.32
CA HIS A 528 1.00 -30.44 -47.17
C HIS A 528 1.17 -31.43 -48.33
N ASP A 529 2.36 -31.45 -48.92
CA ASP A 529 2.70 -32.27 -50.08
C ASP A 529 3.27 -33.64 -49.69
N ASN A 530 3.51 -33.89 -48.40
CA ASN A 530 4.14 -35.11 -47.90
C ASN A 530 3.15 -35.98 -47.10
N GLU A 531 2.29 -36.70 -47.82
CA GLU A 531 1.20 -37.48 -47.22
C GLU A 531 1.67 -38.58 -46.26
N ASN A 532 2.88 -39.11 -46.44
CA ASN A 532 3.43 -40.17 -45.58
C ASN A 532 3.71 -39.67 -44.15
N HIS A 533 3.82 -38.35 -43.97
CA HIS A 533 4.07 -37.73 -42.68
C HIS A 533 2.77 -37.43 -41.92
N LEU A 534 1.59 -37.51 -42.55
CA LEU A 534 0.30 -37.12 -41.96
C LEU A 534 -0.45 -38.30 -41.30
N PRO A 535 -1.28 -38.07 -40.26
CA PRO A 535 -2.25 -39.05 -39.76
C PRO A 535 -3.28 -39.43 -40.82
N ASN A 536 -3.76 -40.67 -40.80
CA ASN A 536 -4.67 -41.18 -41.83
C ASN A 536 -5.93 -40.32 -42.04
N LYS A 537 -6.60 -39.87 -40.97
CA LYS A 537 -7.78 -38.97 -41.08
C LYS A 537 -7.46 -37.62 -41.72
N LEU A 538 -6.23 -37.13 -41.57
CA LEU A 538 -5.79 -35.86 -42.16
C LEU A 538 -5.40 -36.01 -43.62
N LYS A 539 -4.82 -37.14 -44.03
CA LYS A 539 -4.47 -37.43 -45.45
C LYS A 539 -5.65 -37.21 -46.39
N ASP A 540 -6.81 -37.78 -46.05
CA ASP A 540 -8.01 -37.72 -46.91
C ASP A 540 -8.55 -36.29 -47.06
N LYS A 541 -8.43 -35.48 -46.01
CA LYS A 541 -8.92 -34.09 -46.01
C LYS A 541 -7.96 -33.17 -46.75
N VAL A 542 -6.65 -33.36 -46.59
CA VAL A 542 -5.60 -32.64 -47.33
C VAL A 542 -5.71 -32.92 -48.84
N LYS A 543 -5.90 -34.19 -49.23
CA LYS A 543 -6.15 -34.57 -50.64
C LYS A 543 -7.33 -33.84 -51.27
N LYS A 544 -8.48 -33.81 -50.58
CA LYS A 544 -9.69 -33.16 -51.09
C LYS A 544 -9.47 -31.66 -51.35
N MET A 545 -8.67 -31.00 -50.52
CA MET A 545 -8.34 -29.58 -50.67
C MET A 545 -7.36 -29.32 -51.84
N ARG A 546 -6.44 -30.24 -52.13
CA ARG A 546 -5.56 -30.19 -53.32
C ARG A 546 -6.35 -30.27 -54.63
N VAL A 547 -7.41 -31.10 -54.65
CA VAL A 547 -8.31 -31.24 -55.82
C VAL A 547 -9.20 -30.00 -56.01
N SER A 548 -9.63 -29.34 -54.94
CA SER A 548 -10.44 -28.10 -55.07
C SER A 548 -9.62 -26.88 -55.49
N SER A 549 -8.37 -26.74 -55.02
CA SER A 549 -7.49 -25.63 -55.40
C SER A 549 -7.04 -25.73 -56.86
N SER A 550 -6.68 -26.93 -57.32
CA SER A 550 -6.36 -27.18 -58.74
C SER A 550 -7.53 -26.85 -59.68
N ARG A 551 -8.78 -27.21 -59.32
CA ARG A 551 -9.98 -26.86 -60.11
C ARG A 551 -10.29 -25.36 -60.14
N ASN A 552 -10.01 -24.63 -59.06
CA ASN A 552 -10.21 -23.17 -59.04
C ASN A 552 -9.11 -22.42 -59.80
N SER A 553 -7.85 -22.88 -59.73
CA SER A 553 -6.74 -22.29 -60.50
C SER A 553 -6.89 -22.49 -62.01
N SER A 554 -7.48 -23.60 -62.44
CA SER A 554 -7.79 -23.86 -63.84
C SER A 554 -9.00 -23.06 -64.32
N ARG A 555 -9.98 -22.73 -63.45
CA ARG A 555 -11.09 -21.83 -63.81
C ARG A 555 -10.73 -20.35 -63.87
N SER A 556 -9.69 -19.89 -63.16
CA SER A 556 -9.22 -18.49 -63.25
C SER A 556 -8.25 -18.24 -64.40
N ALA A 557 -7.85 -19.29 -65.13
CA ALA A 557 -6.91 -19.25 -66.24
C ALA A 557 -7.59 -19.39 -67.62
N PHE A 558 -8.93 -19.33 -67.68
CA PHE A 558 -9.73 -19.32 -68.91
C PHE A 558 -10.47 -18.00 -69.08
#